data_AF-A0A4Y7NIH5-F1
#
_entry.id   AF-A0A4Y7NIH5-F1
#
_cell.length_a   1.000
_cell.length_b   1.000
_cell.length_c   1.000
_cell.angle_alpha   90.00
_cell.angle_beta   90.00
_cell.angle_gamma   90.00
#
_symmetry.space_group_name_H-M   'P 1'
#
loop_
_entity.id
_entity.type
_entity.pdbx_description
1 polymer ?
#
loop_
_entity_poly.entity_id
_entity_poly.type
_entity_poly.pdbx_seq_one_letter_code
_entity_poly.pdbx_strand_id
1 'polypeptide(L)'
;MENFQNSVKAVISGFIDSLRGFVLIFTLDRQIELQRSRLLEINKSKTDSKRRSNTASKSFVREKQEEPRILHRAVQCSLLNGVFFCLSIFAFYQIFLPSIEALLTFSFSVFGQLNTAQWVWSWTAPVLSATFSTLWILPLFVLSKCVNCIWFQDIADAAYKYSRGRPQLIPSISKMIADMLFSMVIQALFLVQAMLVGLLPIAVFNVVLSTLHMCLLYSLYSFEYRWFNEGWELPKRLTYIENHWPYFFGFGMPLAILTSIPSSTLISGCFFSVLFPFFIISGNEAEPSTRTGSYPLQLFSPVVALANALFNRTIGKHATRAM
;
A
#
# COMPACT_ATOMS: atom_id res chain seq x y z
N MET A 1 -34.45 -2.83 -13.72
CA MET A 1 -33.47 -2.25 -14.67
C MET A 1 -32.75 -1.04 -14.08
N GLU A 2 -33.46 -0.11 -13.43
CA GLU A 2 -32.87 1.10 -12.83
C GLU A 2 -31.77 0.81 -11.79
N ASN A 3 -31.99 -0.16 -10.88
CA ASN A 3 -30.97 -0.55 -9.90
C ASN A 3 -29.69 -1.09 -10.55
N PHE A 4 -29.81 -1.91 -11.61
CA PHE A 4 -28.67 -2.43 -12.34
C PHE A 4 -27.90 -1.32 -13.07
N GLN A 5 -28.61 -0.40 -13.72
CA GLN A 5 -27.98 0.76 -14.36
C GLN A 5 -27.25 1.65 -13.34
N ASN A 6 -27.81 1.82 -12.14
CA ASN A 6 -27.18 2.57 -11.06
C ASN A 6 -25.93 1.87 -10.54
N SER A 7 -25.96 0.54 -10.37
CA SER A 7 -24.76 -0.23 -10.00
C SER A 7 -23.67 -0.14 -11.06
N VAL A 8 -24.01 -0.27 -12.35
CA VAL A 8 -23.03 -0.15 -13.45
C VAL A 8 -22.43 1.25 -13.50
N LYS A 9 -23.25 2.30 -13.36
CA LYS A 9 -22.75 3.68 -13.27
C LYS A 9 -21.81 3.89 -12.08
N ALA A 10 -22.13 3.30 -10.93
CA ALA A 10 -21.28 3.37 -9.75
C ALA A 10 -19.93 2.65 -9.97
N VAL A 11 -19.93 1.47 -10.60
CA VAL A 11 -18.70 0.75 -10.99
C VAL A 11 -17.84 1.61 -11.91
N ILE A 12 -18.43 2.18 -12.97
CA ILE A 12 -17.71 3.04 -13.92
C ILE A 12 -17.16 4.29 -13.22
N SER A 13 -17.95 4.92 -12.35
CA SER A 13 -17.53 6.08 -11.58
C SER A 13 -16.35 5.75 -10.67
N GLY A 14 -16.40 4.63 -9.95
CA GLY A 14 -15.30 4.18 -9.11
C GLY A 14 -14.04 3.91 -9.91
N PHE A 15 -14.17 3.24 -11.06
CA PHE A 15 -13.04 2.97 -11.96
C PHE A 15 -12.40 4.28 -12.45
N ILE A 16 -13.20 5.24 -12.92
CA ILE A 16 -12.68 6.54 -13.38
C ILE A 16 -11.99 7.29 -12.23
N ASP A 17 -12.60 7.33 -11.05
CA ASP A 17 -12.03 8.02 -9.89
C ASP A 17 -10.68 7.41 -9.47
N SER A 18 -10.53 6.09 -9.54
CA SER A 18 -9.27 5.41 -9.21
C SER A 18 -8.10 5.81 -10.11
N LEU A 19 -8.38 6.30 -11.32
CA LEU A 19 -7.37 6.76 -12.27
C LEU A 19 -7.07 8.25 -12.14
N ARG A 20 -7.92 9.04 -11.47
CA ARG A 20 -7.74 10.50 -11.34
C ARG A 20 -6.48 10.88 -10.56
N GLY A 21 -6.08 10.07 -9.57
CA GLY A 21 -4.88 10.33 -8.77
C GLY A 21 -3.58 10.35 -9.57
N PHE A 22 -3.53 9.67 -10.72
CA PHE A 22 -2.36 9.71 -11.63
C PHE A 22 -2.14 11.09 -12.24
N VAL A 23 -3.21 11.83 -12.50
CA VAL A 23 -3.12 13.21 -13.02
C VAL A 23 -3.00 14.21 -11.87
N LEU A 24 -3.77 14.00 -10.81
CA LEU A 24 -3.87 14.94 -9.71
C LEU A 24 -2.56 15.10 -8.94
N ILE A 25 -1.76 14.04 -8.81
CA ILE A 25 -0.47 14.10 -8.10
C ILE A 25 0.45 15.20 -8.66
N PHE A 26 0.46 15.42 -9.98
CA PHE A 26 1.25 16.48 -10.60
C PHE A 26 0.72 17.87 -10.27
N THR A 27 -0.60 18.00 -10.14
CA THR A 27 -1.24 19.28 -9.77
C THR A 27 -1.02 19.59 -8.30
N LEU A 28 -1.16 18.58 -7.43
CA LEU A 28 -0.85 18.64 -6.00
C LEU A 28 0.60 19.05 -5.76
N ASP A 29 1.57 18.38 -6.39
CA ASP A 29 3.00 18.69 -6.21
C ASP A 29 3.31 20.14 -6.63
N ARG A 30 2.78 20.58 -7.78
CA ARG A 30 2.90 21.97 -8.26
C ARG A 30 2.31 22.99 -7.30
N GLN A 31 1.18 22.70 -6.68
CA GLN A 31 0.51 23.64 -5.77
C GLN A 31 1.15 23.68 -4.38
N ILE A 32 1.61 22.54 -3.87
CA ILE A 32 2.40 22.46 -2.65
C ILE A 32 3.68 23.30 -2.82
N GLU A 33 4.32 23.22 -3.99
CA GLU A 33 5.49 24.04 -4.33
C GLU A 33 5.15 25.54 -4.35
N LEU A 34 4.04 25.93 -4.99
CA LEU A 34 3.59 27.33 -5.02
C LEU A 34 3.27 27.90 -3.62
N GLN A 35 2.62 27.10 -2.76
CA GLN A 35 2.35 27.50 -1.38
C GLN A 35 3.63 27.66 -0.57
N ARG A 36 4.60 26.75 -0.75
CA ARG A 36 5.91 26.85 -0.11
C ARG A 36 6.65 28.11 -0.57
N SER A 37 6.69 28.39 -1.87
CA SER A 37 7.32 29.61 -2.40
C SER A 37 6.71 30.88 -1.80
N ARG A 38 5.37 30.96 -1.72
CA ARG A 38 4.70 32.08 -1.04
C ARG A 38 5.06 32.20 0.44
N LEU A 39 5.13 31.09 1.17
CA LEU A 39 5.54 31.09 2.58
C LEU A 39 6.99 31.54 2.76
N LEU A 40 7.88 31.16 1.85
CA LEU A 40 9.28 31.61 1.84
C LEU A 40 9.37 33.12 1.57
N GLU A 41 8.60 33.65 0.62
CA GLU A 41 8.52 35.10 0.35
C GLU A 41 7.97 35.88 1.56
N ILE A 42 6.92 35.37 2.20
CA ILE A 42 6.35 35.98 3.43
C ILE A 42 7.38 35.97 4.56
N ASN A 43 8.12 34.87 4.75
CA ASN A 43 9.13 34.80 5.79
C ASN A 43 10.34 35.68 5.47
N LYS A 44 10.76 35.77 4.20
CA LYS A 44 11.84 36.66 3.77
C LYS A 44 11.47 38.13 3.97
N SER A 45 10.28 38.54 3.55
CA SER A 45 9.77 39.91 3.76
C SER A 45 9.66 40.28 5.26
N LYS A 46 9.19 39.36 6.12
CA LYS A 46 9.19 39.55 7.58
C LYS A 46 10.60 39.63 8.19
N THR A 47 11.56 38.92 7.61
CA THR A 47 12.96 38.95 8.06
C THR A 47 13.64 40.24 7.63
N ASP A 48 13.40 40.69 6.39
CA ASP A 48 13.92 41.95 5.85
C ASP A 48 13.31 43.17 6.56
N SER A 49 12.03 43.12 6.96
CA SER A 49 11.40 44.17 7.77
C SER A 49 12.01 44.23 9.19
N LYS A 50 12.29 43.09 9.82
CA LYS A 50 13.01 43.02 11.11
C LYS A 50 14.48 43.44 11.02
N ARG A 51 15.13 43.22 9.88
CA ARG A 51 16.52 43.64 9.62
C ARG A 51 16.66 45.15 9.42
N ARG A 52 15.62 45.80 8.88
CA ARG A 52 15.54 47.27 8.79
C ARG A 52 15.29 47.96 10.13
N SER A 53 14.74 47.27 11.14
CA SER A 53 14.51 47.84 12.48
C SER A 53 15.63 47.59 13.49
N ASN A 54 16.49 46.58 13.28
CA ASN A 54 17.61 46.28 14.17
C ASN A 54 18.94 46.24 13.38
N THR A 55 19.70 47.32 13.44
CA THR A 55 21.13 47.32 13.12
C THR A 55 21.85 46.48 14.18
N ALA A 56 22.66 45.52 13.73
CA ALA A 56 23.48 44.59 14.53
C ALA A 56 22.75 43.39 15.19
N SER A 57 22.59 42.31 14.43
CA SER A 57 22.94 40.97 14.94
C SER A 57 23.16 40.01 13.76
N LYS A 58 24.39 39.48 13.63
CA LYS A 58 24.73 38.40 12.70
C LYS A 58 24.10 37.11 13.25
N SER A 59 22.88 36.81 12.83
CA SER A 59 22.30 35.47 13.01
C SER A 59 22.78 34.56 11.90
N PHE A 60 23.40 33.45 12.29
CA PHE A 60 23.69 32.30 11.43
C PHE A 60 22.39 31.86 10.76
N VAL A 61 22.29 32.06 9.44
CA VAL A 61 21.20 31.49 8.65
C VAL A 61 21.48 30.00 8.55
N ARG A 62 20.82 29.22 9.41
CA ARG A 62 20.78 27.77 9.28
C ARG A 62 20.04 27.49 7.97
N GLU A 63 20.76 27.01 6.96
CA GLU A 63 20.15 26.55 5.71
C GLU A 63 19.01 25.60 6.05
N LYS A 64 17.80 26.03 5.73
CA LYS A 64 16.60 25.26 5.99
C LYS A 64 16.59 24.15 4.96
N GLN A 65 17.04 22.98 5.38
CA GLN A 65 17.09 21.74 4.61
C GLN A 65 15.81 21.59 3.77
N GLU A 66 15.98 21.64 2.46
CA GLU A 66 14.90 21.52 1.48
C GLU A 66 14.19 20.17 1.70
N GLU A 67 12.94 20.14 2.17
CA GLU A 67 12.24 18.84 2.19
C GLU A 67 11.93 18.48 0.73
N PRO A 68 12.40 17.33 0.22
CA PRO A 68 12.15 16.88 -1.13
C PRO A 68 10.65 16.79 -1.45
N ARG A 69 10.33 16.95 -2.73
CA ARG A 69 8.98 16.78 -3.29
C ARG A 69 8.39 15.43 -2.87
N ILE A 70 7.11 15.42 -2.52
CA ILE A 70 6.39 14.22 -2.04
C ILE A 70 6.39 13.15 -3.13
N LEU A 71 6.17 13.57 -4.38
CA LEU A 71 6.27 12.71 -5.57
C LEU A 71 7.68 12.13 -5.72
N HIS A 72 8.73 12.94 -5.55
CA HIS A 72 10.11 12.46 -5.64
C HIS A 72 10.40 11.40 -4.59
N ARG A 73 9.95 11.56 -3.35
CA ARG A 73 10.13 10.58 -2.26
C ARG A 73 9.33 9.29 -2.49
N ALA A 74 8.07 9.40 -2.94
CA ALA A 74 7.22 8.26 -3.25
C ALA A 74 7.76 7.45 -4.43
N VAL A 75 8.18 8.15 -5.50
CA VAL A 75 8.81 7.55 -6.68
C VAL A 75 10.17 6.99 -6.32
N GLN A 76 11.02 7.71 -5.58
CA GLN A 76 12.34 7.23 -5.16
C GLN A 76 12.24 6.01 -4.26
N CYS A 77 11.30 5.95 -3.31
CA CYS A 77 11.06 4.76 -2.49
C CYS A 77 10.57 3.57 -3.33
N SER A 78 9.64 3.82 -4.25
CA SER A 78 9.07 2.78 -5.12
C SER A 78 10.06 2.31 -6.20
N LEU A 79 10.88 3.21 -6.75
CA LEU A 79 11.93 2.89 -7.73
C LEU A 79 13.12 2.23 -7.06
N LEU A 80 13.65 2.74 -5.94
CA LEU A 80 14.77 2.07 -5.28
C LEU A 80 14.36 0.67 -4.83
N ASN A 81 13.19 0.50 -4.22
CA ASN A 81 12.74 -0.81 -3.75
C ASN A 81 12.24 -1.73 -4.88
N GLY A 82 11.80 -1.23 -6.02
CA GLY A 82 11.49 -2.09 -7.17
C GLY A 82 12.74 -2.47 -7.95
N VAL A 83 13.53 -1.45 -8.34
CA VAL A 83 14.68 -1.59 -9.22
C VAL A 83 15.84 -2.29 -8.51
N PHE A 84 16.16 -1.96 -7.25
CA PHE A 84 17.24 -2.64 -6.53
C PHE A 84 16.93 -4.13 -6.32
N PHE A 85 15.68 -4.48 -6.02
CA PHE A 85 15.27 -5.86 -5.89
C PHE A 85 15.28 -6.59 -7.23
N CYS A 86 14.69 -6.00 -8.27
CA CYS A 86 14.70 -6.60 -9.60
C CYS A 86 16.14 -6.78 -10.12
N LEU A 87 17.02 -5.79 -9.93
CA LEU A 87 18.44 -5.88 -10.29
C LEU A 87 19.17 -6.95 -9.47
N SER A 88 18.93 -7.03 -8.15
CA SER A 88 19.57 -8.07 -7.32
C SER A 88 19.08 -9.48 -7.69
N ILE A 89 17.80 -9.66 -7.98
CA ILE A 89 17.23 -10.92 -8.49
C ILE A 89 17.85 -11.25 -9.85
N PHE A 90 17.87 -10.29 -10.78
CA PHE A 90 18.46 -10.47 -12.10
C PHE A 90 19.94 -10.85 -12.01
N ALA A 91 20.73 -10.10 -11.24
CA ALA A 91 22.14 -10.38 -11.03
C ALA A 91 22.34 -11.76 -10.39
N PHE A 92 21.50 -12.16 -9.44
CA PHE A 92 21.61 -13.46 -8.81
C PHE A 92 21.32 -14.61 -9.78
N TYR A 93 20.20 -14.55 -10.51
CA TYR A 93 19.77 -15.64 -11.39
C TYR A 93 20.51 -15.68 -12.73
N GLN A 94 20.90 -14.53 -13.29
CA GLN A 94 21.50 -14.43 -14.63
C GLN A 94 23.02 -14.31 -14.60
N ILE A 95 23.62 -13.89 -13.49
CA ILE A 95 25.08 -13.71 -13.38
C ILE A 95 25.64 -14.66 -12.34
N PHE A 96 25.16 -14.58 -11.09
CA PHE A 96 25.75 -15.31 -9.98
C PHE A 96 25.59 -16.83 -10.12
N LEU A 97 24.37 -17.33 -10.29
CA LEU A 97 24.13 -18.78 -10.45
C LEU A 97 24.91 -19.37 -11.64
N PRO A 98 24.83 -18.80 -12.87
CA PRO A 98 25.61 -19.31 -14.00
C PRO A 98 27.12 -19.25 -13.77
N SER A 99 27.62 -18.23 -13.04
CA SER A 99 29.04 -18.13 -12.72
C SER A 99 29.51 -19.23 -11.76
N ILE A 100 28.69 -19.57 -10.76
CA ILE A 100 28.97 -20.68 -9.85
C ILE A 100 28.89 -22.02 -10.59
N GLU A 101 27.89 -22.21 -11.45
CA GLU A 101 27.77 -23.41 -12.29
C GLU A 101 28.98 -23.58 -13.22
N ALA A 102 29.41 -22.50 -13.87
CA ALA A 102 30.57 -22.50 -14.76
C ALA A 102 31.86 -22.80 -13.99
N LEU A 103 32.06 -22.19 -12.81
CA LEU A 103 33.23 -22.46 -11.96
C LEU A 103 33.26 -23.92 -11.51
N LEU A 104 32.12 -24.44 -11.06
CA LEU A 104 32.00 -25.82 -10.60
C LEU A 104 32.24 -26.80 -11.75
N THR A 105 31.62 -26.58 -12.89
CA THR A 105 31.83 -27.40 -14.10
C THR A 105 33.29 -27.36 -14.55
N PHE A 106 33.93 -26.19 -14.53
CA PHE A 106 35.34 -26.04 -14.86
C PHE A 106 36.24 -26.83 -13.91
N SER A 107 36.05 -26.68 -12.59
CA SER A 107 36.86 -27.38 -11.58
C SER A 107 36.78 -28.89 -11.70
N PHE A 108 35.59 -29.47 -11.90
CA PHE A 108 35.42 -30.92 -12.04
C PHE A 108 35.81 -31.43 -13.43
N SER A 109 35.72 -30.59 -14.47
CA SER A 109 36.19 -30.92 -15.82
C SER A 109 37.71 -31.16 -15.86
N VAL A 110 38.50 -30.45 -15.05
CA VAL A 110 39.95 -30.67 -14.92
C VAL A 110 40.27 -32.12 -14.49
N PHE A 111 39.37 -32.75 -13.74
CA PHE A 111 39.51 -34.12 -13.26
C PHE A 111 38.66 -35.13 -14.05
N GLY A 112 38.00 -34.71 -15.14
CA GLY A 112 37.14 -35.57 -15.97
C GLY A 112 35.82 -36.02 -15.30
N GLN A 113 35.37 -35.33 -14.24
CA GLN A 113 34.23 -35.74 -13.41
C GLN A 113 32.96 -34.90 -13.66
N LEU A 114 32.54 -34.76 -14.92
CA LEU A 114 31.42 -33.88 -15.28
C LEU A 114 30.07 -34.28 -14.66
N ASN A 115 29.82 -35.59 -14.52
CA ASN A 115 28.59 -36.11 -13.90
C ASN A 115 28.48 -35.73 -12.42
N THR A 116 29.61 -35.74 -11.71
CA THR A 116 29.67 -35.32 -10.30
C THR A 116 29.36 -33.83 -10.17
N ALA A 117 29.88 -32.99 -11.08
CA ALA A 117 29.57 -31.57 -11.11
C ALA A 117 28.06 -31.30 -11.27
N GLN A 118 27.41 -31.95 -12.23
CA GLN A 118 25.95 -31.81 -12.43
C GLN A 118 25.16 -32.28 -11.21
N TRP A 119 25.57 -33.39 -10.59
CA TRP A 119 24.93 -33.89 -9.38
C TRP A 119 25.07 -32.89 -8.22
N VAL A 120 26.26 -32.34 -7.98
CA VAL A 120 26.47 -31.31 -6.94
C VAL A 120 25.67 -30.04 -7.26
N TRP A 121 25.61 -29.61 -8.52
CA TRP A 121 24.84 -28.44 -8.94
C TRP A 121 23.35 -28.58 -8.66
N SER A 122 22.78 -29.78 -8.87
CA SER A 122 21.34 -30.03 -8.67
C SER A 122 20.84 -29.73 -7.26
N TRP A 123 21.71 -29.80 -6.24
CA TRP A 123 21.40 -29.43 -4.85
C TRP A 123 21.94 -28.04 -4.49
N THR A 124 23.06 -27.63 -5.09
CA THR A 124 23.67 -26.33 -4.82
C THR A 124 22.77 -25.18 -5.28
N ALA A 125 22.25 -25.25 -6.51
CA ALA A 125 21.37 -24.22 -7.07
C ALA A 125 20.13 -23.93 -6.21
N PRO A 126 19.29 -24.92 -5.82
CA PRO A 126 18.12 -24.66 -4.99
C PRO A 126 18.48 -24.15 -3.59
N VAL A 127 19.57 -24.64 -2.98
CA VAL A 127 20.02 -24.18 -1.66
C VAL A 127 20.46 -22.71 -1.71
N LEU A 128 21.25 -22.34 -2.73
CA LEU A 128 21.67 -20.95 -2.95
C LEU A 128 20.46 -20.04 -3.20
N SER A 129 19.54 -20.45 -4.08
CA SER A 129 18.31 -19.69 -4.35
C SER A 129 17.42 -19.54 -3.12
N ALA A 130 17.26 -20.58 -2.32
CA ALA A 130 16.48 -20.52 -1.08
C ALA A 130 17.13 -19.60 -0.05
N THR A 131 18.45 -19.68 0.10
CA THR A 131 19.22 -18.84 1.02
C THR A 131 19.13 -17.37 0.62
N PHE A 132 19.34 -17.07 -0.66
CA PHE A 132 19.20 -15.70 -1.19
C PHE A 132 17.77 -15.16 -1.01
N SER A 133 16.76 -15.96 -1.34
CA SER A 133 15.36 -15.53 -1.21
C SER A 133 14.98 -15.26 0.24
N THR A 134 15.46 -16.10 1.18
CA THR A 134 15.06 -16.04 2.60
C THR A 134 15.84 -14.98 3.38
N LEU A 135 17.15 -14.87 3.15
CA LEU A 135 18.00 -13.97 3.95
C LEU A 135 18.16 -12.59 3.32
N TRP A 136 17.94 -12.45 2.01
CA TRP A 136 18.11 -11.18 1.31
C TRP A 136 16.78 -10.59 0.84
N ILE A 137 16.04 -11.33 0.00
CA ILE A 137 14.83 -10.79 -0.63
C ILE A 137 13.71 -10.60 0.39
N LEU A 138 13.42 -11.59 1.23
CA LEU A 138 12.32 -11.52 2.18
C LEU A 138 12.48 -10.38 3.21
N PRO A 139 13.63 -10.21 3.91
CA PRO A 139 13.78 -9.16 4.91
C PRO A 139 13.75 -7.77 4.28
N LEU A 140 14.42 -7.59 3.14
CA LEU A 140 14.36 -6.33 2.41
C LEU A 140 12.91 -6.04 2.01
N PHE A 141 12.15 -7.03 1.53
CA PHE A 141 10.76 -6.85 1.09
C PHE A 141 9.87 -6.39 2.26
N VAL A 142 10.04 -6.99 3.44
CA VAL A 142 9.34 -6.58 4.66
C VAL A 142 9.73 -5.15 5.07
N LEU A 143 11.01 -4.82 5.07
CA LEU A 143 11.48 -3.47 5.37
C LEU A 143 10.92 -2.44 4.39
N SER A 144 10.90 -2.75 3.09
CA SER A 144 10.30 -1.90 2.07
C SER A 144 8.81 -1.68 2.33
N LYS A 145 8.06 -2.71 2.72
CA LYS A 145 6.64 -2.56 3.10
C LYS A 145 6.45 -1.59 4.27
N CYS A 146 7.26 -1.70 5.32
CA CYS A 146 7.18 -0.78 6.46
C CYS A 146 7.49 0.67 6.06
N VAL A 147 8.55 0.89 5.28
CA VAL A 147 8.92 2.22 4.79
C VAL A 147 7.82 2.78 3.89
N ASN A 148 7.27 1.97 2.99
CA ASN A 148 6.15 2.35 2.13
C ASN A 148 4.94 2.81 2.96
N CYS A 149 4.58 2.12 4.05
CA CYS A 149 3.47 2.54 4.90
C CYS A 149 3.65 3.96 5.48
N ILE A 150 4.87 4.31 5.90
CA ILE A 150 5.18 5.66 6.40
C ILE A 150 4.98 6.69 5.29
N TRP A 151 5.53 6.43 4.10
CA TRP A 151 5.37 7.33 2.94
C TRP A 151 3.92 7.47 2.50
N PHE A 152 3.15 6.38 2.54
CA PHE A 152 1.73 6.37 2.20
C PHE A 152 0.93 7.27 3.15
N GLN A 153 1.26 7.27 4.44
CA GLN A 153 0.64 8.17 5.42
C GLN A 153 0.98 9.65 5.12
N ASP A 154 2.24 9.96 4.84
CA ASP A 154 2.65 11.34 4.50
C ASP A 154 1.92 11.87 3.25
N ILE A 155 1.77 11.02 2.23
CA ILE A 155 1.05 11.35 0.99
C ILE A 155 -0.43 11.60 1.29
N ALA A 156 -1.04 10.71 2.08
CA ALA A 156 -2.43 10.86 2.48
C ALA A 156 -2.69 12.16 3.23
N ASP A 157 -1.84 12.48 4.21
CA ASP A 157 -2.00 13.68 5.05
C ASP A 157 -1.80 14.96 4.23
N ALA A 158 -0.86 14.95 3.29
CA ALA A 158 -0.65 16.05 2.36
C ALA A 158 -1.85 16.25 1.42
N ALA A 159 -2.37 15.17 0.84
CA ALA A 159 -3.55 15.21 -0.03
C ALA A 159 -4.79 15.68 0.76
N TYR A 160 -5.02 15.12 1.95
CA TYR A 160 -6.13 15.52 2.82
C TYR A 160 -6.06 16.99 3.19
N LYS A 161 -4.89 17.47 3.61
CA LYS A 161 -4.67 18.86 3.99
C LYS A 161 -4.93 19.84 2.85
N TYR A 162 -4.57 19.46 1.64
CA TYR A 162 -4.80 20.26 0.45
C TYR A 162 -6.30 20.37 0.13
N SER A 163 -7.01 19.25 0.11
CA SER A 163 -8.38 19.20 -0.43
C SER A 163 -9.46 19.48 0.60
N ARG A 164 -9.26 19.03 1.85
CA ARG A 164 -10.28 19.06 2.91
C ARG A 164 -9.88 19.87 4.13
N GLY A 165 -8.64 20.35 4.20
CA GLY A 165 -8.15 21.17 5.31
C GLY A 165 -7.62 20.34 6.49
N ARG A 166 -7.83 20.78 7.73
CA ARG A 166 -7.17 20.12 8.88
C ARG A 166 -7.82 18.76 9.21
N PRO A 167 -7.01 17.71 9.49
CA PRO A 167 -7.53 16.43 9.96
C PRO A 167 -8.38 16.59 11.23
N GLN A 168 -9.49 15.83 11.31
CA GLN A 168 -10.26 15.68 12.53
C GLN A 168 -9.57 14.65 13.42
N LEU A 169 -9.03 15.11 14.54
CA LEU A 169 -8.37 14.22 15.50
C LEU A 169 -9.41 13.37 16.22
N ILE A 170 -9.22 12.04 16.20
CA ILE A 170 -9.95 11.13 17.09
C ILE A 170 -9.62 11.55 18.53
N PRO A 171 -10.62 11.72 19.42
CA PRO A 171 -10.43 12.36 20.73
C PRO A 171 -9.52 11.60 21.70
N SER A 172 -9.16 10.34 21.39
CA SER A 172 -8.27 9.53 22.22
C SER A 172 -7.27 8.73 21.36
N ILE A 173 -5.99 8.88 21.69
CA ILE A 173 -4.87 8.11 21.08
C ILE A 173 -5.05 6.61 21.32
N SER A 174 -5.58 6.20 22.49
CA SER A 174 -5.78 4.77 22.77
C SER A 174 -6.87 4.17 21.88
N LYS A 175 -7.96 4.93 21.64
CA LYS A 175 -9.03 4.52 20.74
C LYS A 175 -8.51 4.43 19.30
N MET A 176 -7.67 5.37 18.90
CA MET A 176 -7.03 5.41 17.59
C MET A 176 -6.13 4.17 17.35
N ILE A 177 -5.27 3.84 18.32
CA ILE A 177 -4.41 2.66 18.24
C ILE A 177 -5.24 1.37 18.19
N ALA A 178 -6.28 1.26 19.02
CA ALA A 178 -7.17 0.10 19.02
C ALA A 178 -7.87 -0.08 17.67
N ASP A 179 -8.37 1.01 17.07
CA ASP A 179 -9.00 1.00 15.75
C ASP A 179 -8.01 0.59 14.64
N MET A 180 -6.77 1.10 14.65
CA MET A 180 -5.72 0.70 13.71
C MET A 180 -5.36 -0.79 13.83
N LEU A 181 -5.17 -1.29 15.06
CA LEU A 181 -4.86 -2.71 15.29
C LEU A 181 -6.02 -3.61 14.87
N PHE A 182 -7.26 -3.23 15.18
CA PHE A 182 -8.44 -3.99 14.80
C PHE A 182 -8.63 -3.97 13.27
N SER A 183 -8.40 -2.83 12.62
CA SER A 183 -8.41 -2.69 11.17
C SER A 183 -7.39 -3.63 10.52
N MET A 184 -6.14 -3.64 11.01
CA MET A 184 -5.08 -4.53 10.52
C MET A 184 -5.48 -6.02 10.61
N VAL A 185 -6.09 -6.44 11.73
CA VAL A 185 -6.56 -7.82 11.90
C VAL A 185 -7.68 -8.14 10.91
N ILE A 186 -8.68 -7.27 10.78
CA ILE A 186 -9.80 -7.47 9.85
C ILE A 186 -9.31 -7.57 8.41
N GLN A 187 -8.44 -6.66 8.00
CA GLN A 187 -7.84 -6.65 6.67
C GLN A 187 -7.04 -7.92 6.38
N ALA A 188 -6.23 -8.39 7.34
CA ALA A 188 -5.47 -9.63 7.21
C ALA A 188 -6.40 -10.86 7.08
N LEU A 189 -7.43 -10.95 7.92
CA LEU A 189 -8.42 -12.03 7.81
C LEU A 189 -9.21 -11.97 6.50
N PHE A 190 -9.52 -10.77 6.00
CA PHE A 190 -10.22 -10.58 4.74
C PHE A 190 -9.36 -10.94 3.53
N LEU A 191 -8.06 -10.68 3.58
CA LEU A 191 -7.10 -11.16 2.59
C LEU A 191 -7.07 -12.71 2.56
N VAL A 192 -7.01 -13.35 3.72
CA VAL A 192 -7.08 -14.82 3.81
C VAL A 192 -8.40 -15.34 3.26
N GLN A 193 -9.54 -14.70 3.59
CA GLN A 193 -10.84 -15.03 3.01
C GLN A 193 -10.82 -14.93 1.48
N ALA A 194 -10.25 -13.86 0.91
CA ALA A 194 -10.13 -13.67 -0.54
C ALA A 194 -9.31 -14.80 -1.20
N MET A 195 -8.20 -15.20 -0.57
CA MET A 195 -7.36 -16.31 -1.04
C MET A 195 -8.12 -17.65 -1.00
N LEU A 196 -8.81 -17.94 0.09
CA LEU A 196 -9.59 -19.17 0.24
C LEU A 196 -10.73 -19.27 -0.79
N VAL A 197 -11.40 -18.15 -1.05
CA VAL A 197 -12.42 -18.06 -2.10
C VAL A 197 -11.83 -18.37 -3.48
N GLY A 198 -10.61 -17.94 -3.75
CA GLY A 198 -9.89 -18.26 -4.99
C GLY A 198 -9.60 -19.75 -5.19
N LEU A 199 -9.55 -20.53 -4.10
CA LEU A 199 -9.31 -21.98 -4.13
C LEU A 199 -10.57 -22.83 -4.38
N LEU A 200 -11.75 -22.21 -4.49
CA LEU A 200 -12.99 -22.94 -4.71
C LEU A 200 -12.99 -23.64 -6.09
N PRO A 201 -13.45 -24.90 -6.20
CA PRO A 201 -13.41 -25.69 -7.44
C PRO A 201 -14.54 -25.32 -8.43
N ILE A 202 -14.83 -24.02 -8.58
CA ILE A 202 -15.87 -23.49 -9.48
C ILE A 202 -15.22 -22.42 -10.36
N ALA A 203 -14.67 -22.83 -11.49
CA ALA A 203 -13.60 -22.14 -12.23
C ALA A 203 -13.84 -20.67 -12.64
N VAL A 204 -15.09 -20.26 -12.87
CA VAL A 204 -15.41 -18.85 -13.19
C VAL A 204 -15.82 -18.08 -11.94
N PHE A 205 -16.56 -18.74 -11.04
CA PHE A 205 -17.12 -18.10 -9.87
C PHE A 205 -16.05 -17.77 -8.82
N ASN A 206 -15.05 -18.65 -8.64
CA ASN A 206 -13.93 -18.41 -7.72
C ASN A 206 -13.09 -17.19 -8.15
N VAL A 207 -12.81 -17.03 -9.44
CA VAL A 207 -12.07 -15.89 -9.98
C VAL A 207 -12.85 -14.60 -9.76
N VAL A 208 -14.11 -14.54 -10.20
CA VAL A 208 -14.94 -13.34 -10.04
C VAL A 208 -15.09 -12.95 -8.56
N LEU A 209 -15.38 -13.93 -7.69
CA LEU A 209 -15.59 -13.65 -6.28
C LEU A 209 -14.30 -13.28 -5.55
N SER A 210 -13.17 -13.93 -5.87
CA SER A 210 -11.86 -13.57 -5.30
C SER A 210 -11.41 -12.18 -5.75
N THR A 211 -11.61 -11.84 -7.03
CA THR A 211 -11.36 -10.48 -7.56
C THR A 211 -12.25 -9.46 -6.86
N LEU A 212 -13.54 -9.75 -6.65
CA LEU A 212 -14.45 -8.86 -5.91
C LEU A 212 -13.91 -8.57 -4.50
N HIS A 213 -13.46 -9.60 -3.77
CA HIS A 213 -12.84 -9.41 -2.44
C HIS A 213 -11.58 -8.53 -2.54
N MET A 214 -10.69 -8.82 -3.50
CA MET A 214 -9.47 -8.03 -3.68
C MET A 214 -9.76 -6.55 -4.01
N CYS A 215 -10.75 -6.27 -4.86
CA CYS A 215 -11.17 -4.90 -5.16
C CYS A 215 -11.66 -4.17 -3.91
N LEU A 216 -12.55 -4.79 -3.13
CA LEU A 216 -13.08 -4.17 -1.91
C LEU A 216 -11.98 -3.96 -0.85
N LEU A 217 -11.04 -4.89 -0.73
CA LEU A 217 -9.89 -4.77 0.16
C LEU A 217 -8.98 -3.62 -0.24
N TYR A 218 -8.66 -3.50 -1.53
CA TYR A 218 -7.82 -2.40 -2.03
C TYR A 218 -8.50 -1.05 -1.93
N SER A 219 -9.81 -0.98 -2.15
CA SER A 219 -10.60 0.21 -1.84
C SER A 219 -10.53 0.56 -0.35
N LEU A 220 -10.71 -0.40 0.55
CA LEU A 220 -10.58 -0.17 1.98
C LEU A 220 -9.21 0.41 2.31
N TYR A 221 -8.13 -0.19 1.79
CA TYR A 221 -6.77 0.30 2.00
C TYR A 221 -6.59 1.75 1.57
N SER A 222 -7.08 2.13 0.39
CA SER A 222 -6.90 3.48 -0.13
C SER A 222 -7.75 4.53 0.59
N PHE A 223 -9.02 4.22 0.87
CA PHE A 223 -9.94 5.16 1.52
C PHE A 223 -9.74 5.27 3.03
N GLU A 224 -9.16 4.25 3.67
CA GLU A 224 -8.91 4.26 5.11
C GLU A 224 -8.06 5.45 5.55
N TYR A 225 -7.06 5.83 4.77
CA TYR A 225 -6.25 7.02 5.03
C TYR A 225 -7.09 8.31 5.14
N ARG A 226 -8.03 8.50 4.21
CA ARG A 226 -8.97 9.63 4.25
C ARG A 226 -9.92 9.52 5.43
N TRP A 227 -10.55 8.37 5.61
CA TRP A 227 -11.55 8.17 6.66
C TRP A 227 -10.97 8.26 8.07
N PHE A 228 -9.70 7.90 8.22
CA PHE A 228 -8.95 8.12 9.44
C PHE A 228 -8.79 9.62 9.73
N ASN A 229 -8.44 10.42 8.72
CA ASN A 229 -8.38 11.89 8.81
C ASN A 229 -9.76 12.55 9.02
N GLU A 230 -10.85 11.88 8.64
CA GLU A 230 -12.24 12.27 8.96
C GLU A 230 -12.73 11.71 10.31
N GLY A 231 -11.90 10.98 11.05
CA GLY A 231 -12.24 10.42 12.36
C GLY A 231 -13.26 9.28 12.35
N TRP A 232 -13.45 8.60 11.22
CA TRP A 232 -14.37 7.46 11.13
C TRP A 232 -13.77 6.24 11.82
N GLU A 233 -14.57 5.49 12.57
CA GLU A 233 -14.16 4.20 13.15
C GLU A 233 -14.35 3.05 12.15
N LEU A 234 -13.63 1.94 12.35
CA LEU A 234 -13.66 0.79 11.45
C LEU A 234 -15.08 0.28 11.14
N PRO A 235 -16.01 0.11 12.10
CA PRO A 235 -17.37 -0.37 11.79
C PRO A 235 -18.09 0.52 10.78
N LYS A 236 -17.88 1.84 10.87
CA LYS A 236 -18.44 2.81 9.92
C LYS A 236 -17.80 2.65 8.54
N ARG A 237 -16.48 2.47 8.46
CA ARG A 237 -15.75 2.26 7.20
C ARG A 237 -16.24 1.00 6.48
N LEU A 238 -16.34 -0.13 7.20
CA LEU A 238 -16.82 -1.40 6.63
C LEU A 238 -18.26 -1.28 6.13
N THR A 239 -19.18 -0.78 6.97
CA THR A 239 -20.58 -0.59 6.61
C THR A 239 -20.74 0.32 5.38
N TYR A 240 -19.90 1.35 5.28
CA TYR A 240 -19.92 2.27 4.13
C TYR A 240 -19.50 1.58 2.84
N ILE A 241 -18.48 0.72 2.88
CA ILE A 241 -18.06 -0.09 1.72
C ILE A 241 -19.14 -1.09 1.32
N GLU A 242 -19.73 -1.81 2.27
CA GLU A 242 -20.75 -2.82 1.98
C GLU A 242 -22.03 -2.21 1.37
N ASN A 243 -22.39 -0.99 1.79
CA ASN A 243 -23.54 -0.26 1.25
C ASN A 243 -23.31 0.34 -0.14
N HIS A 244 -22.05 0.69 -0.48
CA HIS A 244 -21.68 1.28 -1.78
C HIS A 244 -20.73 0.38 -2.57
N TRP A 245 -20.83 -0.94 -2.37
CA TRP A 245 -19.90 -1.91 -2.93
C TRP A 245 -19.70 -1.81 -4.45
N PRO A 246 -20.68 -1.42 -5.30
CA PRO A 246 -20.41 -1.32 -6.74
C PRO A 246 -19.37 -0.25 -7.06
N TYR A 247 -19.40 0.88 -6.34
CA TYR A 247 -18.41 1.94 -6.49
C TYR A 247 -17.01 1.44 -6.07
N PHE A 248 -16.90 0.83 -4.90
CA PHE A 248 -15.63 0.32 -4.40
C PHE A 248 -15.09 -0.85 -5.21
N PHE A 249 -15.96 -1.70 -5.74
CA PHE A 249 -15.56 -2.73 -6.70
C PHE A 249 -14.90 -2.10 -7.93
N GLY A 250 -15.52 -1.08 -8.52
CA GLY A 250 -14.95 -0.34 -9.65
C GLY A 250 -13.64 0.36 -9.31
N PHE A 251 -13.57 1.00 -8.13
CA PHE A 251 -12.38 1.73 -7.69
C PHE A 251 -11.17 0.81 -7.45
N GLY A 252 -11.37 -0.34 -6.81
CA GLY A 252 -10.28 -1.29 -6.55
C GLY A 252 -9.87 -2.12 -7.76
N MET A 253 -10.71 -2.20 -8.80
CA MET A 253 -10.52 -3.06 -9.96
C MET A 253 -9.18 -2.88 -10.69
N PRO A 254 -8.74 -1.66 -11.08
CA PRO A 254 -7.49 -1.54 -11.81
C PRO A 254 -6.29 -2.00 -10.98
N LEU A 255 -6.25 -1.72 -9.67
CA LEU A 255 -5.17 -2.20 -8.80
C LEU A 255 -5.22 -3.73 -8.64
N ALA A 256 -6.41 -4.31 -8.47
CA ALA A 256 -6.61 -5.76 -8.36
C ALA A 256 -6.16 -6.50 -9.62
N ILE A 257 -6.51 -5.98 -10.80
CA ILE A 257 -6.09 -6.58 -12.07
C ILE A 257 -4.58 -6.46 -12.24
N LEU A 258 -4.00 -5.27 -12.06
CA LEU A 258 -2.55 -5.04 -12.26
C LEU A 258 -1.69 -5.88 -11.33
N THR A 259 -2.13 -6.10 -10.09
CA THR A 259 -1.42 -6.95 -9.11
C THR A 259 -1.66 -8.45 -9.33
N SER A 260 -2.66 -8.84 -10.12
CA SER A 260 -2.91 -10.25 -10.49
C SER A 260 -2.12 -10.74 -11.70
N ILE A 261 -1.55 -9.82 -12.50
CA ILE A 261 -0.76 -10.16 -13.70
C ILE A 261 0.53 -10.93 -13.35
N PRO A 262 1.34 -10.50 -12.35
CA PRO A 262 2.57 -11.22 -12.02
C PRO A 262 2.27 -12.55 -11.33
N SER A 263 2.92 -13.63 -11.77
CA SER A 263 2.84 -14.95 -11.14
C SER A 263 3.54 -15.03 -9.78
N SER A 264 4.43 -14.08 -9.48
CA SER A 264 5.16 -14.01 -8.22
C SER A 264 4.52 -13.01 -7.26
N THR A 265 4.20 -13.46 -6.04
CA THR A 265 3.67 -12.63 -4.94
C THR A 265 4.59 -11.45 -4.61
N LEU A 266 5.90 -11.63 -4.77
CA LEU A 266 6.87 -10.55 -4.55
C LEU A 266 6.70 -9.44 -5.60
N ILE A 267 6.61 -9.81 -6.88
CA ILE A 267 6.43 -8.86 -7.98
C ILE A 267 5.05 -8.19 -7.89
N SER A 268 4.01 -8.95 -7.56
CA SER A 268 2.67 -8.41 -7.25
C SER A 268 2.73 -7.37 -6.12
N GLY A 269 3.50 -7.66 -5.06
CA GLY A 269 3.75 -6.72 -3.97
C GLY A 269 4.47 -5.44 -4.40
N CYS A 270 5.41 -5.51 -5.36
CA CYS A 270 6.06 -4.34 -5.96
C CYS A 270 5.10 -3.51 -6.80
N PHE A 271 4.27 -4.15 -7.65
CA PHE A 271 3.21 -3.48 -8.41
C PHE A 271 2.28 -2.72 -7.47
N PHE A 272 1.82 -3.39 -6.40
CA PHE A 272 1.03 -2.75 -5.36
C PHE A 272 1.75 -1.53 -4.80
N SER A 273 3.00 -1.66 -4.34
CA SER A 273 3.72 -0.55 -3.71
C SER A 273 3.93 0.66 -4.64
N VAL A 274 4.16 0.44 -5.93
CA VAL A 274 4.33 1.51 -6.93
C VAL A 274 3.01 2.22 -7.22
N LEU A 275 1.92 1.46 -7.36
CA LEU A 275 0.62 2.00 -7.78
C LEU A 275 -0.18 2.59 -6.63
N PHE A 276 -0.05 2.02 -5.43
CA PHE A 276 -0.90 2.35 -4.28
C PHE A 276 -0.90 3.84 -3.86
N PRO A 277 0.23 4.59 -3.89
CA PRO A 277 0.21 6.05 -3.67
C PRO A 277 -0.82 6.81 -4.51
N PHE A 278 -0.98 6.44 -5.78
CA PHE A 278 -1.94 7.10 -6.68
C PHE A 278 -3.38 6.78 -6.29
N PHE A 279 -3.64 5.57 -5.78
CA PHE A 279 -4.95 5.19 -5.27
C PHE A 279 -5.28 5.88 -3.94
N ILE A 280 -4.31 6.13 -3.06
CA ILE A 280 -4.51 6.95 -1.85
C ILE A 280 -4.99 8.36 -2.22
N ILE A 281 -4.27 9.01 -3.15
CA ILE A 281 -4.63 10.36 -3.62
C ILE A 281 -6.02 10.34 -4.28
N SER A 282 -6.29 9.34 -5.11
CA SER A 282 -7.60 9.16 -5.75
C SER A 282 -8.72 9.00 -4.73
N GLY A 283 -8.52 8.17 -3.69
CA GLY A 283 -9.51 7.93 -2.63
C GLY A 283 -9.77 9.16 -1.77
N ASN A 284 -8.77 10.04 -1.62
CA ASN A 284 -8.91 11.29 -0.89
C ASN A 284 -9.85 12.28 -1.61
N GLU A 285 -9.69 12.41 -2.93
CA GLU A 285 -10.52 13.29 -3.77
C GLU A 285 -11.86 12.70 -4.18
N ALA A 286 -11.93 11.37 -4.25
CA ALA A 286 -13.12 10.66 -4.67
C ALA A 286 -14.36 11.13 -3.91
N GLU A 287 -15.48 11.28 -4.61
CA GLU A 287 -16.78 11.52 -4.00
C GLU A 287 -17.70 10.38 -4.41
N PRO A 288 -17.72 9.27 -3.64
CA PRO A 288 -18.58 8.14 -3.94
C PRO A 288 -20.03 8.61 -3.99
N SER A 289 -20.70 8.33 -5.11
CA SER A 289 -22.10 8.69 -5.28
C SER A 289 -22.98 8.00 -4.24
N THR A 290 -23.76 8.79 -3.49
CA THR A 290 -24.56 8.34 -2.34
C THR A 290 -25.85 7.59 -2.71
N ARG A 291 -26.16 7.46 -4.01
CA ARG A 291 -27.40 6.85 -4.51
C ARG A 291 -27.11 5.57 -5.29
N THR A 292 -26.76 4.51 -4.57
CA THR A 292 -26.84 3.15 -5.10
C THR A 292 -28.03 2.45 -4.45
N GLY A 293 -29.11 2.23 -5.21
CA GLY A 293 -30.24 1.37 -4.81
C GLY A 293 -29.85 -0.12 -4.76
N SER A 294 -28.64 -0.42 -4.30
CA SER A 294 -28.05 -1.76 -4.25
C SER A 294 -28.25 -2.36 -2.87
N TYR A 295 -28.46 -3.68 -2.82
CA TYR A 295 -28.47 -4.42 -1.57
C TYR A 295 -27.05 -4.43 -0.96
N PRO A 296 -26.94 -4.27 0.38
CA PRO A 296 -25.65 -4.28 1.05
C PRO A 296 -24.99 -5.66 0.91
N LEU A 297 -23.69 -5.66 0.59
CA LEU A 297 -22.92 -6.87 0.38
C LEU A 297 -22.06 -7.16 1.61
N GLN A 298 -22.54 -8.03 2.50
CA GLN A 298 -21.97 -8.29 3.83
C GLN A 298 -20.71 -9.19 3.82
N LEU A 299 -19.74 -8.94 2.92
CA LEU A 299 -18.55 -9.76 2.80
C LEU A 299 -17.58 -9.63 3.99
N PHE A 300 -17.62 -8.55 4.76
CA PHE A 300 -16.75 -8.37 5.93
C PHE A 300 -17.33 -9.03 7.19
N SER A 301 -18.61 -9.39 7.20
CA SER A 301 -19.27 -9.98 8.37
C SER A 301 -18.58 -11.26 8.89
N PRO A 302 -18.16 -12.23 8.05
CA PRO A 302 -17.45 -13.43 8.51
C PRO A 302 -16.14 -13.11 9.22
N VAL A 303 -15.34 -12.18 8.67
CA VAL A 303 -14.05 -11.80 9.27
C VAL A 303 -14.22 -10.96 10.53
N VAL A 304 -15.27 -10.15 10.61
CA VAL A 304 -15.62 -9.41 11.83
C VAL A 304 -16.02 -10.38 12.95
N ALA A 305 -16.84 -11.39 12.65
CA ALA A 305 -17.20 -12.43 13.60
C ALA A 305 -15.97 -13.21 14.09
N LEU A 306 -15.07 -13.57 13.16
CA LEU A 306 -13.83 -14.27 13.48
C LEU A 306 -12.88 -13.42 14.33
N ALA A 307 -12.67 -12.15 13.98
CA ALA A 307 -11.84 -11.23 14.75
C ALA A 307 -12.39 -11.07 16.18
N ASN A 308 -13.69 -10.81 16.33
CA ASN A 308 -14.33 -10.71 17.64
C ASN A 308 -14.14 -11.99 18.47
N ALA A 309 -14.27 -13.17 17.85
CA ALA A 309 -14.03 -14.44 18.52
C ALA A 309 -12.57 -14.62 18.97
N LEU A 310 -11.59 -14.19 18.15
CA LEU A 310 -10.16 -14.23 18.49
C LEU A 310 -9.83 -13.29 19.65
N PHE A 311 -10.32 -12.05 19.61
CA PHE A 311 -10.10 -11.07 20.66
C PHE A 311 -10.76 -11.48 21.98
N ASN A 312 -12.01 -11.94 21.95
CA ASN A 312 -12.72 -12.40 23.14
C ASN A 312 -12.03 -13.62 23.78
N ARG A 313 -11.51 -14.56 22.97
CA ARG A 313 -10.76 -15.71 23.50
C ARG A 313 -9.40 -15.32 24.08
N THR A 314 -8.71 -14.35 23.51
CA THR A 314 -7.35 -13.98 23.93
C THR A 314 -7.40 -13.10 25.18
N ILE A 315 -8.26 -12.08 25.19
CA ILE A 315 -8.41 -11.15 26.32
C ILE A 315 -9.18 -11.81 27.47
N GLY A 316 -10.25 -12.56 27.18
CA GLY A 316 -11.05 -13.25 28.18
C GLY A 316 -10.24 -14.28 28.99
N LYS A 317 -9.28 -14.97 28.37
CA LYS A 317 -8.39 -15.93 29.06
C LYS A 317 -7.38 -15.26 30.01
N HIS A 318 -6.96 -14.02 29.74
CA HIS A 318 -6.05 -13.28 30.63
C HIS A 318 -6.79 -12.70 31.84
N ALA A 319 -8.04 -12.25 31.69
CA ALA A 319 -8.85 -11.80 32.81
C ALA A 319 -9.11 -12.91 33.85
N THR A 320 -9.32 -14.16 33.41
CA THR A 320 -9.51 -15.31 34.30
C THR A 320 -8.22 -15.89 34.90
N ARG A 321 -7.03 -15.50 34.43
CA ARG A 321 -5.73 -15.94 34.99
C ARG A 321 -5.10 -14.92 35.94
N ALA A 322 -5.62 -13.70 35.97
CA ALA A 322 -5.19 -12.62 36.86
C ALA A 322 -6.08 -12.49 38.12
N MET A 323 -7.11 -13.35 38.25
CA MET A 323 -7.85 -13.62 39.49
C MET A 323 -7.36 -14.91 40.11
#